data_AF-R0ICW5-F1
#
_entry.id   AF-R0ICW5-F1
#
_cell.length_a   1.000
_cell.length_b   1.000
_cell.length_c   1.000
_cell.angle_alpha   90.00
_cell.angle_beta   90.00
_cell.angle_gamma   90.00
#
_symmetry.space_group_name_H-M   'P 1'
#
loop_
_entity.id
_entity.type
_entity.pdbx_description
1 polymer ?
#
loop_
_entity_poly.entity_id
_entity_poly.type
_entity_poly.pdbx_seq_one_letter_code
_entity_poly.pdbx_strand_id
1 'polypeptide(L)'
;FHLLSVSPLQPRSSSVGDSSEDSSLQFPPQDFGESLVLFCWFAMTLLEAISNAVTIQDRVDSQSDYPIPLSHDGIFANLKPKLENPNPGTLVNPISGWGISGSDVEVIDLGKKFSSKLKRKLKNTNGFVKDEFVRMLKQFLENIGEKVGISEDELKNLKKNTELLMGTNAAGLVLGDQAGPEIHKLVEKNGVLMGRDVSCLVLKGCIHLEMWELVEILISNSLVDHSSYSYLVSNLVEKQRSDLLCVVIKQASDLGATELLSILKYFLCPSKEAISNMVNVREEWDSEAMLAIEKVSNTELSKKSKVAEEASILLMVAHDGFSTSELCLHYLLASRNIDEVMFASAVSKLNGNEMSSFIRYLSKWMKKYEMFPQAGPCPKAASKLGLKLCNWIPELEDITKCLGLIIDENFSTMVLHSNLHEELKSIARVADGLASESKLCCFVANALESLKVASRN
;
A
#
# COMPACT_ATOMS: atom_id res chain seq x y z
N PHE A 1 -45.02 23.84 11.50
CA PHE A 1 -46.10 24.02 12.50
C PHE A 1 -45.66 23.35 13.79
N HIS A 2 -45.96 23.96 14.94
CA HIS A 2 -45.52 23.59 16.30
C HIS A 2 -44.01 23.48 16.57
N LEU A 3 -43.51 24.53 17.23
CA LEU A 3 -42.29 24.51 18.04
C LEU A 3 -42.48 23.63 19.29
N LEU A 4 -41.37 23.14 19.84
CA LEU A 4 -41.06 23.36 21.26
C LEU A 4 -39.54 23.50 21.43
N SER A 5 -39.14 24.49 22.24
CA SER A 5 -37.76 24.84 22.54
C SER A 5 -37.46 24.53 24.01
N VAL A 6 -36.29 23.99 24.32
CA VAL A 6 -35.69 24.03 25.65
C VAL A 6 -34.20 24.33 25.50
N SER A 7 -33.74 25.42 26.11
CA SER A 7 -32.34 25.84 26.18
C SER A 7 -31.75 25.54 27.58
N PRO A 8 -30.41 25.50 27.75
CA PRO A 8 -29.77 24.79 28.86
C PRO A 8 -29.62 25.60 30.14
N LEU A 9 -29.47 24.89 31.27
CA LEU A 9 -29.15 25.46 32.58
C LEU A 9 -27.64 25.57 32.79
N GLN A 10 -27.16 26.77 33.16
CA GLN A 10 -25.82 27.00 33.71
C GLN A 10 -25.78 26.73 35.24
N PRO A 11 -24.59 26.47 35.82
CA PRO A 11 -24.45 26.02 37.20
C PRO A 11 -24.58 27.13 38.23
N ARG A 12 -25.04 26.78 39.45
CA ARG A 12 -25.01 27.66 40.63
C ARG A 12 -23.67 27.59 41.35
N SER A 13 -23.21 28.75 41.81
CA SER A 13 -22.12 28.92 42.77
C SER A 13 -22.63 28.89 44.22
N SER A 14 -21.80 28.39 45.14
CA SER A 14 -21.90 28.64 46.59
C SER A 14 -20.55 28.36 47.24
N SER A 15 -20.07 29.30 48.06
CA SER A 15 -18.75 29.33 48.72
C SER A 15 -18.86 29.23 50.26
N VAL A 16 -17.71 29.18 50.96
CA VAL A 16 -17.53 29.16 52.44
C VAL A 16 -17.89 27.79 53.07
N GLY A 17 -17.19 27.16 54.03
CA GLY A 17 -15.94 27.39 54.79
C GLY A 17 -15.86 26.35 55.94
N ASP A 18 -14.77 26.14 56.71
CA ASP A 18 -13.41 26.67 56.62
C ASP A 18 -12.39 25.90 57.53
N SER A 19 -11.09 26.15 57.32
CA SER A 19 -9.93 26.14 58.27
C SER A 19 -9.54 24.94 59.16
N SER A 20 -8.30 24.44 58.99
CA SER A 20 -7.21 24.48 60.01
C SER A 20 -5.86 23.95 59.47
N GLU A 21 -4.83 24.82 59.44
CA GLU A 21 -3.39 24.61 59.81
C GLU A 21 -2.61 23.31 59.45
N ASP A 22 -1.30 23.32 59.20
CA ASP A 22 -0.30 24.34 58.81
C ASP A 22 0.99 23.59 58.42
N SER A 23 1.77 24.08 57.44
CA SER A 23 3.15 23.64 57.13
C SER A 23 3.72 24.41 55.91
N SER A 24 4.30 25.56 56.16
CA SER A 24 5.01 26.36 55.14
C SER A 24 6.32 25.71 54.68
N LEU A 25 6.44 25.42 53.38
CA LEU A 25 7.72 25.20 52.69
C LEU A 25 7.83 26.18 51.52
N GLN A 26 8.54 27.29 51.77
CA GLN A 26 8.84 28.28 50.74
C GLN A 26 9.86 27.72 49.74
N PHE A 27 9.45 27.56 48.49
CA PHE A 27 10.36 27.44 47.34
C PHE A 27 10.40 28.77 46.58
N PRO A 28 11.58 29.22 46.10
CA PRO A 28 11.70 30.48 45.37
C PRO A 28 11.07 30.38 43.96
N PRO A 29 10.42 31.44 43.45
CA PRO A 29 9.87 31.46 42.10
C PRO A 29 10.92 31.96 41.09
N GLN A 30 11.62 31.05 40.41
CA GLN A 30 12.48 31.39 39.28
C GLN A 30 12.63 30.23 38.27
N ASP A 31 12.80 30.61 36.99
CA ASP A 31 13.35 29.86 35.85
C ASP A 31 12.55 28.72 35.15
N PHE A 32 11.31 28.42 35.53
CA PHE A 32 10.47 27.51 34.71
C PHE A 32 9.85 28.15 33.46
N GLY A 33 9.69 29.48 33.43
CA GLY A 33 9.06 30.19 32.31
C GLY A 33 9.96 30.30 31.07
N GLU A 34 11.23 30.70 31.26
CA GLU A 34 12.15 30.94 30.14
C GLU A 34 12.54 29.64 29.42
N SER A 35 12.72 28.54 30.16
CA SER A 35 13.07 27.24 29.61
C SER A 35 11.97 26.67 28.70
N LEU A 36 10.69 26.89 29.03
CA LEU A 36 9.55 26.48 28.19
C LEU A 36 9.42 27.36 26.93
N VAL A 37 9.62 28.67 27.06
CA VAL A 37 9.58 29.61 25.92
C VAL A 37 10.72 29.35 24.93
N LEU A 38 11.93 29.07 25.43
CA LEU A 38 13.06 28.62 24.61
C LEU A 38 12.73 27.30 23.88
N PHE A 39 12.18 26.30 24.58
CA PHE A 39 11.84 25.02 23.96
C PHE A 39 10.76 25.17 22.86
N CYS A 40 9.73 25.98 23.08
CA CYS A 40 8.70 26.27 22.08
C CYS A 40 9.25 27.04 20.87
N TRP A 41 10.18 27.99 21.07
CA TRP A 41 10.80 28.74 19.98
C TRP A 41 11.75 27.87 19.14
N PHE A 42 12.50 26.97 19.78
CA PHE A 42 13.34 25.97 19.12
C PHE A 42 12.48 24.97 18.32
N ALA A 43 11.36 24.51 18.87
CA ALA A 43 10.44 23.63 18.17
C ALA A 43 9.84 24.30 16.93
N MET A 44 9.41 25.57 17.03
CA MET A 44 8.90 26.30 15.86
C MET A 44 9.95 26.49 14.77
N THR A 45 11.16 26.90 15.11
CA THR A 45 12.23 27.12 14.10
C THR A 45 12.69 25.84 13.41
N LEU A 46 12.74 24.70 14.11
CA LEU A 46 13.03 23.41 13.47
C LEU A 46 11.86 22.93 12.59
N LEU A 47 10.62 23.05 13.07
CA LEU A 47 9.43 22.66 12.29
C LEU A 47 9.24 23.55 11.05
N GLU A 48 9.55 24.83 11.15
CA GLU A 48 9.55 25.80 10.06
C GLU A 48 10.70 25.52 9.07
N ALA A 49 11.88 25.14 9.53
CA ALA A 49 12.97 24.69 8.65
C ALA A 49 12.61 23.40 7.88
N ILE A 50 11.97 22.43 8.55
CA ILE A 50 11.49 21.19 7.92
C ILE A 50 10.35 21.49 6.94
N SER A 51 9.38 22.33 7.32
CA SER A 51 8.26 22.74 6.45
C SER A 51 8.73 23.50 5.21
N ASN A 52 9.73 24.38 5.35
CA ASN A 52 10.37 25.04 4.21
C ASN A 52 11.16 24.06 3.33
N ALA A 53 11.81 23.03 3.90
CA ALA A 53 12.46 21.99 3.10
C ALA A 53 11.46 21.11 2.33
N VAL A 54 10.33 20.76 2.96
CA VAL A 54 9.24 19.97 2.34
C VAL A 54 8.54 20.76 1.23
N THR A 55 8.24 22.05 1.44
CA THR A 55 7.59 22.89 0.41
C THR A 55 8.50 23.24 -0.78
N ILE A 56 9.82 23.09 -0.65
CA ILE A 56 10.76 23.12 -1.79
C ILE A 56 10.66 21.82 -2.62
N GLN A 57 10.34 20.68 -1.98
CA GLN A 57 10.24 19.38 -2.63
C GLN A 57 8.98 19.26 -3.52
N ASP A 58 7.88 19.92 -3.15
CA ASP A 58 6.63 19.99 -3.95
C ASP A 58 6.75 20.76 -5.28
N ARG A 59 7.92 21.36 -5.58
CA ARG A 59 8.06 22.35 -6.65
C ARG A 59 9.09 22.07 -7.72
N VAL A 60 9.47 20.81 -8.00
CA VAL A 60 10.22 20.55 -9.23
C VAL A 60 10.06 19.16 -9.87
N ASP A 61 9.87 19.16 -11.19
CA ASP A 61 10.28 18.10 -12.14
C ASP A 61 11.82 17.87 -12.18
N SER A 62 12.55 18.29 -11.13
CA SER A 62 13.99 18.11 -11.04
C SER A 62 14.28 16.64 -10.76
N GLN A 63 14.91 16.04 -11.75
CA GLN A 63 15.70 14.82 -11.59
C GLN A 63 16.57 14.96 -10.33
N SER A 64 16.43 14.04 -9.38
CA SER A 64 17.22 14.09 -8.15
C SER A 64 18.70 13.94 -8.50
N ASP A 65 19.55 14.80 -7.94
CA ASP A 65 20.99 14.64 -8.10
C ASP A 65 21.50 13.34 -7.45
N TYR A 66 20.75 12.81 -6.48
CA TYR A 66 21.07 11.62 -5.69
C TYR A 66 19.83 10.70 -5.59
N PRO A 67 19.49 9.93 -6.65
CA PRO A 67 18.25 9.13 -6.72
C PRO A 67 18.33 7.77 -6.01
N ILE A 68 19.46 7.43 -5.37
CA ILE A 68 19.80 6.10 -4.82
C ILE A 68 20.18 6.24 -3.34
N PRO A 69 19.86 5.27 -2.46
CA PRO A 69 20.41 5.22 -1.10
C PRO A 69 21.94 5.16 -1.15
N LEU A 70 22.59 6.22 -0.66
CA LEU A 70 24.06 6.32 -0.64
C LEU A 70 24.67 5.38 0.41
N SER A 71 25.87 4.86 0.16
CA SER A 71 26.57 4.07 1.17
C SER A 71 26.85 4.91 2.42
N HIS A 72 26.58 4.34 3.60
CA HIS A 72 26.90 4.95 4.89
C HIS A 72 28.40 4.94 5.23
N ASP A 73 29.21 4.23 4.45
CA ASP A 73 30.59 3.92 4.81
C ASP A 73 31.46 5.17 4.85
N GLY A 74 32.01 5.44 6.03
CA GLY A 74 32.90 6.57 6.25
C GLY A 74 32.22 7.95 6.27
N ILE A 75 30.89 8.06 6.15
CA ILE A 75 30.19 9.36 6.25
C ILE A 75 30.55 10.05 7.57
N PHE A 76 30.22 9.42 8.71
CA PHE A 76 30.44 10.01 10.04
C PHE A 76 31.92 10.23 10.39
N ALA A 77 32.84 9.46 9.78
CA ALA A 77 34.28 9.60 10.02
C ALA A 77 34.89 10.85 9.35
N ASN A 78 34.26 11.35 8.28
CA ASN A 78 34.75 12.49 7.52
C ASN A 78 34.03 13.82 7.85
N LEU A 79 32.89 13.77 8.55
CA LEU A 79 32.15 14.97 8.96
C LEU A 79 32.99 15.84 9.90
N LYS A 80 33.27 17.07 9.46
CA LYS A 80 33.91 18.13 10.25
C LYS A 80 33.03 19.37 10.29
N PRO A 81 32.98 20.14 11.39
CA PRO A 81 32.37 21.47 11.37
C PRO A 81 33.11 22.37 10.36
N LYS A 82 32.38 23.17 9.55
CA LYS A 82 33.02 24.18 8.67
C LYS A 82 33.64 25.35 9.45
N LEU A 83 33.25 25.54 10.70
CA LEU A 83 33.67 26.62 11.57
C LEU A 83 34.53 26.06 12.71
N GLU A 84 35.78 26.51 12.79
CA GLU A 84 36.66 26.21 13.93
C GLU A 84 36.21 26.92 15.22
N ASN A 85 35.39 27.97 15.10
CA ASN A 85 34.73 28.66 16.21
C ASN A 85 33.21 28.69 15.96
N PRO A 86 32.40 27.82 16.59
CA PRO A 86 30.95 27.89 16.49
C PRO A 86 30.42 29.13 17.21
N ASN A 87 29.57 29.90 16.54
CA ASN A 87 28.94 31.07 17.13
C ASN A 87 27.77 30.61 18.03
N PRO A 88 27.76 30.87 19.35
CA PRO A 88 26.78 30.27 20.27
C PRO A 88 25.32 30.70 20.03
N GLY A 89 25.07 31.69 19.16
CA GLY A 89 23.73 32.08 18.71
C GLY A 89 23.17 31.29 17.52
N THR A 90 23.93 30.38 16.91
CA THR A 90 23.49 29.56 15.76
C THR A 90 23.41 28.09 16.11
N LEU A 91 22.20 27.54 16.15
CA LEU A 91 21.92 26.13 16.52
C LEU A 91 22.40 25.10 15.50
N VAL A 92 22.62 25.51 14.25
CA VAL A 92 23.05 24.63 13.17
C VAL A 92 24.41 25.08 12.67
N ASN A 93 25.47 24.38 13.11
CA ASN A 93 26.79 24.55 12.52
C ASN A 93 26.86 23.80 11.18
N PRO A 94 27.15 24.46 10.05
CA PRO A 94 27.24 23.77 8.77
C PRO A 94 28.42 22.80 8.76
N ILE A 95 28.14 21.55 8.38
CA ILE A 95 29.13 20.48 8.27
C ILE A 95 29.81 20.46 6.90
N SER A 96 31.04 19.95 6.87
CA SER A 96 31.87 19.67 5.68
C SER A 96 32.43 18.25 5.76
N GLY A 97 33.03 17.78 4.67
CA GLY A 97 33.58 16.42 4.59
C GLY A 97 32.54 15.34 4.31
N TRP A 98 31.26 15.69 4.13
CA TRP A 98 30.32 14.82 3.43
C TRP A 98 30.75 14.70 1.96
N GLY A 99 31.19 13.51 1.60
CA GLY A 99 31.56 13.12 0.24
C GLY A 99 30.84 11.84 -0.12
N ILE A 100 30.39 11.75 -1.36
CA ILE A 100 29.73 10.56 -1.90
C ILE A 100 30.80 9.53 -2.27
N SER A 101 30.54 8.24 -2.02
CA SER A 101 31.51 7.20 -2.34
C SER A 101 31.80 7.15 -3.84
N GLY A 102 33.02 6.75 -4.23
CA GLY A 102 33.39 6.69 -5.66
C GLY A 102 32.45 5.77 -6.47
N SER A 103 32.03 4.65 -5.87
CA SER A 103 31.03 3.74 -6.41
C SER A 103 29.67 4.41 -6.60
N ASP A 104 29.17 5.15 -5.61
CA ASP A 104 27.87 5.82 -5.71
C ASP A 104 27.88 6.87 -6.84
N VAL A 105 28.98 7.64 -7.00
CA VAL A 105 29.15 8.59 -8.11
C VAL A 105 29.07 7.89 -9.47
N GLU A 106 29.72 6.73 -9.62
CA GLU A 106 29.67 5.95 -10.87
C GLU A 106 28.27 5.39 -11.15
N VAL A 107 27.54 4.89 -10.14
CA VAL A 107 26.17 4.39 -10.33
C VAL A 107 25.21 5.54 -10.67
N ILE A 108 25.35 6.72 -10.04
CA ILE A 108 24.57 7.93 -10.36
C ILE A 108 24.82 8.36 -11.82
N ASP A 109 26.08 8.38 -12.28
CA ASP A 109 26.41 8.73 -13.67
C ASP A 109 25.87 7.70 -14.67
N LEU A 110 25.95 6.39 -14.37
CA LEU A 110 25.29 5.34 -15.14
C LEU A 110 23.76 5.57 -15.23
N GLY A 111 23.11 5.88 -14.11
CA GLY A 111 21.68 6.18 -14.04
C GLY A 111 21.28 7.43 -14.84
N LYS A 112 22.06 8.51 -14.76
CA LYS A 112 21.86 9.75 -15.55
C LYS A 112 22.06 9.51 -17.04
N LYS A 113 23.08 8.75 -17.45
CA LYS A 113 23.33 8.33 -18.84
C LYS A 113 22.21 7.46 -19.40
N PHE A 114 21.80 6.43 -18.66
CA PHE A 114 20.70 5.54 -19.04
C PHE A 114 19.38 6.29 -19.17
N SER A 115 19.01 7.09 -18.16
CA SER A 115 17.79 7.93 -18.17
C SER A 115 17.73 8.82 -19.41
N SER A 116 18.83 9.49 -19.75
CA SER A 116 18.90 10.40 -20.90
C SER A 116 18.74 9.64 -22.23
N LYS A 117 19.35 8.45 -22.34
CA LYS A 117 19.22 7.58 -23.51
C LYS A 117 17.78 7.05 -23.66
N LEU A 118 17.16 6.61 -22.57
CA LEU A 118 15.80 6.08 -22.54
C LEU A 118 14.75 7.17 -22.81
N LYS A 119 14.82 8.33 -22.15
CA LYS A 119 13.96 9.51 -22.42
C LYS A 119 13.98 9.88 -23.91
N ARG A 120 15.14 9.87 -24.57
CA ARG A 120 15.27 10.15 -26.01
C ARG A 120 14.65 9.07 -26.89
N LYS A 121 14.73 7.79 -26.51
CA LYS A 121 14.10 6.68 -27.24
C LYS A 121 12.59 6.69 -27.12
N LEU A 122 12.04 6.89 -25.91
CA LEU A 122 10.60 6.96 -25.67
C LEU A 122 9.92 8.14 -26.38
N LYS A 123 10.64 9.23 -26.66
CA LYS A 123 10.14 10.36 -27.48
C LYS A 123 10.07 10.04 -28.99
N ASN A 124 10.84 9.06 -29.47
CA ASN A 124 10.96 8.73 -30.89
C ASN A 124 10.35 7.35 -31.16
N THR A 125 9.02 7.28 -31.12
CA THR A 125 8.23 6.04 -31.14
C THR A 125 8.36 5.18 -32.41
N ASN A 126 8.74 5.75 -33.56
CA ASN A 126 8.79 5.08 -34.87
C ASN A 126 9.94 4.05 -35.05
N GLY A 127 10.38 3.38 -33.98
CA GLY A 127 11.42 2.35 -34.06
C GLY A 127 11.97 1.84 -32.73
N PHE A 128 11.36 2.17 -31.58
CA PHE A 128 11.76 1.61 -30.29
C PHE A 128 10.94 0.35 -30.00
N VAL A 129 11.60 -0.81 -29.96
CA VAL A 129 10.96 -2.13 -29.84
C VAL A 129 11.37 -2.83 -28.54
N LYS A 130 10.59 -3.84 -28.11
CA LYS A 130 10.81 -4.60 -26.86
C LYS A 130 12.26 -5.07 -26.72
N ASP A 131 12.83 -5.69 -27.76
CA ASP A 131 14.21 -6.20 -27.77
C ASP A 131 15.27 -5.12 -27.54
N GLU A 132 15.07 -3.90 -28.07
CA GLU A 132 16.00 -2.80 -27.83
C GLU A 132 15.92 -2.30 -26.38
N PHE A 133 14.70 -2.21 -25.83
CA PHE A 133 14.48 -1.85 -24.44
C PHE A 133 15.08 -2.90 -23.48
N VAL A 134 14.78 -4.18 -23.66
CA VAL A 134 15.32 -5.29 -22.85
C VAL A 134 16.84 -5.28 -22.87
N ARG A 135 17.45 -5.18 -24.06
CA ARG A 135 18.91 -5.13 -24.20
C ARG A 135 19.52 -3.90 -23.51
N MET A 136 18.87 -2.74 -23.60
CA MET A 136 19.32 -1.53 -22.91
C MET A 136 19.21 -1.66 -21.38
N LEU A 137 18.13 -2.26 -20.87
CA LEU A 137 17.90 -2.45 -19.45
C LEU A 137 18.84 -3.52 -18.87
N LYS A 138 19.01 -4.67 -19.55
CA LYS A 138 19.96 -5.74 -19.18
C LYS A 138 21.37 -5.17 -19.01
N GLN A 139 21.88 -4.47 -20.03
CA GLN A 139 23.21 -3.86 -19.99
C GLN A 139 23.37 -2.84 -18.86
N PHE A 140 22.32 -2.07 -18.54
CA PHE A 140 22.35 -1.12 -17.42
C PHE A 140 22.38 -1.84 -16.07
N LEU A 141 21.51 -2.83 -15.85
CA LEU A 141 21.41 -3.61 -14.62
C LEU A 141 22.68 -4.44 -14.35
N GLU A 142 23.29 -5.00 -15.38
CA GLU A 142 24.59 -5.69 -15.29
C GLU A 142 25.69 -4.71 -14.84
N ASN A 143 25.83 -3.57 -15.53
CA ASN A 143 26.85 -2.57 -15.21
C ASN A 143 26.74 -2.01 -13.79
N ILE A 144 25.53 -1.69 -13.29
CA ILE A 144 25.37 -1.21 -11.91
C ILE A 144 25.64 -2.32 -10.88
N GLY A 145 25.30 -3.58 -11.20
CA GLY A 145 25.63 -4.73 -10.35
C GLY A 145 27.14 -4.97 -10.23
N GLU A 146 27.89 -4.86 -11.34
CA GLU A 146 29.36 -4.92 -11.35
C GLU A 146 29.98 -3.83 -10.47
N LYS A 147 29.42 -2.61 -10.44
CA LYS A 147 29.93 -1.49 -9.66
C LYS A 147 29.67 -1.58 -8.15
N VAL A 148 28.61 -2.27 -7.73
CA VAL A 148 28.24 -2.45 -6.31
C VAL A 148 28.84 -3.73 -5.71
N GLY A 149 29.61 -4.51 -6.50
CA GLY A 149 30.30 -5.71 -6.00
C GLY A 149 29.38 -6.90 -5.76
N ILE A 150 28.20 -6.92 -6.38
CA ILE A 150 27.30 -8.09 -6.38
C ILE A 150 28.05 -9.25 -7.05
N SER A 151 28.12 -10.41 -6.37
CA SER A 151 29.23 -11.37 -6.54
C SER A 151 29.61 -11.69 -7.99
N GLU A 152 30.92 -11.56 -8.29
CA GLU A 152 31.48 -11.80 -9.62
C GLU A 152 31.15 -13.19 -10.16
N ASP A 153 31.09 -14.22 -9.30
CA ASP A 153 30.88 -15.61 -9.72
C ASP A 153 29.44 -15.89 -10.18
N GLU A 154 28.45 -15.25 -9.55
CA GLU A 154 27.06 -15.34 -10.01
C GLU A 154 26.86 -14.56 -11.31
N LEU A 155 27.47 -13.38 -11.43
CA LEU A 155 27.37 -12.57 -12.64
C LEU A 155 28.11 -13.23 -13.80
N LYS A 156 29.29 -13.83 -13.56
CA LYS A 156 30.03 -14.64 -14.56
C LYS A 156 29.20 -15.83 -15.04
N ASN A 157 28.40 -16.48 -14.19
CA ASN A 157 27.51 -17.55 -14.64
C ASN A 157 26.38 -17.05 -15.56
N LEU A 158 25.77 -15.89 -15.28
CA LEU A 158 24.82 -15.23 -16.20
C LEU A 158 25.49 -14.81 -17.53
N LYS A 159 26.68 -14.22 -17.47
CA LYS A 159 27.45 -13.75 -18.62
C LYS A 159 27.91 -14.90 -19.52
N LYS A 160 28.36 -16.01 -18.92
CA LYS A 160 28.79 -17.23 -19.61
C LYS A 160 27.64 -17.96 -20.31
N ASN A 161 26.44 -17.97 -19.72
CA ASN A 161 25.23 -18.44 -20.40
C ASN A 161 24.86 -17.54 -21.60
N THR A 162 25.05 -16.22 -21.44
CA THR A 162 24.79 -15.23 -22.50
C THR A 162 25.77 -15.38 -23.69
N GLU A 163 27.06 -15.59 -23.44
CA GLU A 163 28.05 -15.82 -24.51
C GLU A 163 27.86 -17.16 -25.23
N LEU A 164 27.37 -18.19 -24.55
CA LEU A 164 27.04 -19.49 -25.19
C LEU A 164 25.85 -19.38 -26.16
N LEU A 165 24.95 -18.43 -25.94
CA LEU A 165 23.77 -18.16 -26.78
C LEU A 165 24.04 -17.21 -27.95
N MET A 166 25.07 -16.36 -27.87
CA MET A 166 25.45 -15.44 -28.95
C MET A 166 26.67 -15.95 -29.75
N GLY A 167 26.49 -17.08 -30.41
CA GLY A 167 27.41 -17.54 -31.46
C GLY A 167 27.48 -16.53 -32.61
N THR A 168 28.69 -16.10 -32.97
CA THR A 168 28.91 -15.19 -34.11
C THR A 168 28.37 -15.79 -35.43
N ASN A 169 27.54 -15.00 -36.11
CA ASN A 169 27.02 -15.18 -37.47
C ASN A 169 25.86 -16.19 -37.66
N ALA A 170 24.61 -15.68 -37.63
CA ALA A 170 23.60 -15.97 -38.68
C ALA A 170 22.41 -15.01 -38.56
N ALA A 171 21.71 -14.76 -39.66
CA ALA A 171 20.57 -13.84 -39.71
C ALA A 171 19.25 -14.52 -39.30
N GLY A 172 18.42 -13.75 -38.58
CA GLY A 172 16.96 -13.83 -38.56
C GLY A 172 16.29 -15.19 -38.31
N LEU A 173 15.86 -15.43 -37.05
CA LEU A 173 14.62 -16.15 -36.71
C LEU A 173 14.28 -15.93 -35.21
N VAL A 174 13.08 -15.38 -34.96
CA VAL A 174 12.27 -15.40 -33.72
C VAL A 174 13.03 -15.44 -32.37
N LEU A 175 13.36 -14.27 -31.82
CA LEU A 175 13.72 -14.09 -30.41
C LEU A 175 12.47 -13.90 -29.53
N GLY A 176 11.60 -14.92 -29.48
CA GLY A 176 10.27 -14.81 -28.86
C GLY A 176 10.21 -14.96 -27.33
N ASP A 177 10.96 -15.89 -26.75
CA ASP A 177 10.61 -16.46 -25.43
C ASP A 177 11.77 -16.61 -24.42
N GLN A 178 13.03 -16.67 -24.87
CA GLN A 178 14.15 -17.07 -24.00
C GLN A 178 14.84 -15.89 -23.28
N ALA A 179 14.61 -14.64 -23.71
CA ALA A 179 15.24 -13.46 -23.12
C ALA A 179 14.52 -12.90 -21.87
N GLY A 180 13.23 -13.23 -21.69
CA GLY A 180 12.41 -12.76 -20.56
C GLY A 180 12.91 -13.20 -19.18
N PRO A 181 13.19 -14.51 -18.94
CA PRO A 181 13.54 -15.00 -17.61
C PRO A 181 14.83 -14.41 -17.01
N GLU A 182 15.77 -13.95 -17.84
CA GLU A 182 17.03 -13.36 -17.37
C GLU A 182 16.84 -11.91 -16.92
N ILE A 183 16.11 -11.11 -17.70
CA ILE A 183 15.89 -9.69 -17.35
C ILE A 183 15.01 -9.56 -16.10
N HIS A 184 14.09 -10.50 -15.88
CA HIS A 184 13.28 -10.59 -14.65
C HIS A 184 14.19 -10.72 -13.41
N LYS A 185 15.08 -11.71 -13.41
CA LYS A 185 16.04 -11.95 -12.31
C LYS A 185 17.00 -10.78 -12.08
N LEU A 186 17.41 -10.09 -13.14
CA LEU A 186 18.26 -8.90 -13.03
C LEU A 186 17.51 -7.71 -12.40
N VAL A 187 16.22 -7.54 -12.67
CA VAL A 187 15.39 -6.51 -12.02
C VAL A 187 15.15 -6.87 -10.55
N GLU A 188 14.86 -8.13 -10.23
CA GLU A 188 14.73 -8.58 -8.83
C GLU A 188 16.01 -8.36 -8.03
N LYS A 189 17.18 -8.69 -8.60
CA LYS A 189 18.47 -8.59 -7.90
C LYS A 189 19.03 -7.17 -7.82
N ASN A 190 19.01 -6.44 -8.94
CA ASN A 190 19.74 -5.17 -9.10
C ASN A 190 18.79 -3.97 -9.24
N GLY A 191 17.47 -4.17 -9.30
CA GLY A 191 16.49 -3.10 -9.57
C GLY A 191 16.46 -2.01 -8.51
N VAL A 192 16.74 -2.35 -7.25
CA VAL A 192 16.88 -1.37 -6.15
C VAL A 192 18.01 -0.36 -6.37
N LEU A 193 19.02 -0.72 -7.17
CA LEU A 193 20.16 0.16 -7.51
C LEU A 193 19.85 1.15 -8.62
N MET A 194 18.72 1.02 -9.32
CA MET A 194 18.36 1.94 -10.40
C MET A 194 18.11 3.36 -9.88
N GLY A 195 17.56 3.48 -8.66
CA GLY A 195 17.08 4.74 -8.12
C GLY A 195 15.75 5.19 -8.72
N ARG A 196 15.01 6.02 -7.99
CA ARG A 196 13.59 6.30 -8.23
C ARG A 196 13.28 6.84 -9.63
N ASP A 197 14.05 7.85 -10.07
CA ASP A 197 13.89 8.48 -11.38
C ASP A 197 14.06 7.48 -12.53
N VAL A 198 15.02 6.55 -12.40
CA VAL A 198 15.27 5.53 -13.41
C VAL A 198 14.15 4.50 -13.40
N SER A 199 13.76 3.98 -12.23
CA SER A 199 12.67 3.01 -12.11
C SER A 199 11.35 3.55 -12.67
N CYS A 200 11.03 4.83 -12.45
CA CYS A 200 9.89 5.51 -13.07
C CYS A 200 9.95 5.49 -14.61
N LEU A 201 11.13 5.75 -15.20
CA LEU A 201 11.32 5.73 -16.65
C LEU A 201 11.30 4.32 -17.24
N VAL A 202 11.82 3.33 -16.51
CA VAL A 202 11.74 1.91 -16.86
C VAL A 202 10.28 1.47 -16.85
N LEU A 203 9.51 1.78 -15.80
CA LEU A 203 8.08 1.51 -15.71
C LEU A 203 7.29 2.13 -16.88
N LYS A 204 7.53 3.41 -17.19
CA LYS A 204 6.95 4.11 -18.35
C LYS A 204 7.29 3.41 -19.67
N GLY A 205 8.52 2.92 -19.81
CA GLY A 205 8.94 2.11 -20.95
C GLY A 205 8.22 0.75 -21.03
N CYS A 206 8.13 0.03 -19.92
CA CYS A 206 7.43 -1.26 -19.85
C CYS A 206 5.94 -1.12 -20.20
N ILE A 207 5.26 -0.09 -19.71
CA ILE A 207 3.84 0.18 -20.02
C ILE A 207 3.68 0.55 -21.51
N HIS A 208 4.51 1.46 -22.03
CA HIS A 208 4.46 1.88 -23.43
C HIS A 208 4.73 0.72 -24.41
N LEU A 209 5.58 -0.22 -24.03
CA LEU A 209 5.93 -1.40 -24.81
C LEU A 209 5.11 -2.65 -24.44
N GLU A 210 4.09 -2.50 -23.59
CA GLU A 210 3.20 -3.58 -23.14
C GLU A 210 3.99 -4.82 -22.65
N MET A 211 4.93 -4.58 -21.73
CA MET A 211 5.79 -5.57 -21.07
C MET A 211 5.29 -5.82 -19.65
N TRP A 212 4.13 -6.46 -19.56
CA TRP A 212 3.32 -6.53 -18.35
C TRP A 212 3.96 -7.33 -17.22
N GLU A 213 4.75 -8.35 -17.56
CA GLU A 213 5.49 -9.19 -16.63
C GLU A 213 6.59 -8.37 -15.91
N LEU A 214 7.27 -7.48 -16.64
CA LEU A 214 8.20 -6.52 -16.01
C LEU A 214 7.47 -5.47 -15.17
N VAL A 215 6.25 -5.06 -15.54
CA VAL A 215 5.44 -4.16 -14.69
C VAL A 215 5.08 -4.85 -13.38
N GLU A 216 4.66 -6.12 -13.41
CA GLU A 216 4.37 -6.92 -12.22
C GLU A 216 5.58 -7.04 -11.29
N ILE A 217 6.76 -7.32 -11.85
CA ILE A 217 8.02 -7.43 -11.09
C ILE A 217 8.41 -6.09 -10.45
N LEU A 218 8.27 -4.98 -11.17
CA LEU A 218 8.57 -3.64 -10.64
C LEU A 218 7.64 -3.29 -9.47
N ILE A 219 6.35 -3.61 -9.56
CA ILE A 219 5.39 -3.38 -8.47
C ILE A 219 5.68 -4.32 -7.29
N SER A 220 5.90 -5.61 -7.57
CA SER A 220 6.08 -6.65 -6.54
C SER A 220 7.36 -6.50 -5.71
N ASN A 221 8.39 -5.86 -6.28
CA ASN A 221 9.65 -5.53 -5.59
C ASN A 221 9.68 -4.09 -5.04
N SER A 222 8.53 -3.40 -4.98
CA SER A 222 8.40 -2.02 -4.49
C SER A 222 9.34 -1.03 -5.21
N LEU A 223 9.60 -1.24 -6.50
CA LEU A 223 10.46 -0.38 -7.34
C LEU A 223 9.68 0.78 -7.98
N VAL A 224 8.37 0.85 -7.75
CA VAL A 224 7.50 1.95 -8.19
C VAL A 224 7.48 3.03 -7.10
N ASP A 225 8.00 4.22 -7.42
CA ASP A 225 7.88 5.38 -6.52
C ASP A 225 6.44 5.91 -6.49
N HIS A 226 6.05 6.43 -5.33
CA HIS A 226 4.74 7.01 -5.03
C HIS A 226 4.21 7.99 -6.10
N SER A 227 5.08 8.88 -6.60
CA SER A 227 4.74 9.83 -7.68
C SER A 227 4.30 9.17 -8.99
N SER A 228 4.61 7.89 -9.17
CA SER A 228 4.28 7.11 -10.37
C SER A 228 2.94 6.38 -10.27
N TYR A 229 2.32 6.25 -9.08
CA TYR A 229 1.05 5.50 -8.95
C TYR A 229 -0.09 6.13 -9.76
N SER A 230 -0.20 7.46 -9.81
CA SER A 230 -1.22 8.15 -10.61
C SER A 230 -1.14 7.80 -12.09
N TYR A 231 0.08 7.82 -12.65
CA TYR A 231 0.35 7.41 -14.03
C TYR A 231 0.11 5.91 -14.23
N LEU A 232 0.61 5.07 -13.31
CA LEU A 232 0.49 3.61 -13.38
C LEU A 232 -0.98 3.18 -13.37
N VAL A 233 -1.75 3.58 -12.36
CA VAL A 233 -3.17 3.22 -12.20
C VAL A 233 -3.99 3.69 -13.40
N SER A 234 -3.79 4.92 -13.88
CA SER A 234 -4.47 5.43 -15.08
C SER A 234 -4.21 4.55 -16.31
N ASN A 235 -2.95 4.18 -16.57
CA ASN A 235 -2.61 3.32 -17.71
C ASN A 235 -3.12 1.88 -17.53
N LEU A 236 -3.08 1.31 -16.32
CA LEU A 236 -3.58 -0.04 -16.06
C LEU A 236 -5.11 -0.12 -16.18
N VAL A 237 -5.84 0.92 -15.78
CA VAL A 237 -7.30 1.04 -15.99
C VAL A 237 -7.62 1.18 -17.49
N GLU A 238 -6.92 2.06 -18.21
CA GLU A 238 -7.08 2.24 -19.66
C GLU A 238 -6.81 0.94 -20.44
N LYS A 239 -5.75 0.22 -20.07
CA LYS A 239 -5.33 -1.06 -20.66
C LYS A 239 -6.02 -2.28 -20.03
N GLN A 240 -6.98 -2.05 -19.12
CA GLN A 240 -7.83 -3.05 -18.48
C GLN A 240 -7.07 -4.19 -17.75
N ARG A 241 -5.87 -3.91 -17.24
CA ARG A 241 -5.00 -4.85 -16.53
C ARG A 241 -5.42 -4.99 -15.06
N SER A 242 -6.56 -5.65 -14.86
CA SER A 242 -7.14 -5.94 -13.55
C SER A 242 -6.22 -6.73 -12.64
N ASP A 243 -5.48 -7.68 -13.21
CA ASP A 243 -4.44 -8.47 -12.57
C ASP A 243 -3.37 -7.57 -11.93
N LEU A 244 -2.80 -6.65 -12.71
CA LEU A 244 -1.77 -5.73 -12.23
C LEU A 244 -2.33 -4.68 -11.26
N LEU A 245 -3.59 -4.24 -11.43
CA LEU A 245 -4.25 -3.38 -10.44
C LEU A 245 -4.39 -4.09 -9.08
N CYS A 246 -4.70 -5.38 -9.06
CA CYS A 246 -4.69 -6.16 -7.83
C CYS A 246 -3.29 -6.23 -7.21
N VAL A 247 -2.23 -6.39 -8.02
CA VAL A 247 -0.83 -6.35 -7.53
C VAL A 247 -0.45 -4.96 -6.99
N VAL A 248 -0.91 -3.86 -7.61
CA VAL A 248 -0.74 -2.50 -7.07
C VAL A 248 -1.40 -2.38 -5.70
N ILE A 249 -2.65 -2.81 -5.53
CA ILE A 249 -3.38 -2.76 -4.25
C ILE A 249 -2.72 -3.63 -3.17
N LYS A 250 -2.16 -4.79 -3.57
CA LYS A 250 -1.45 -5.71 -2.69
C LYS A 250 -0.14 -5.12 -2.13
N GLN A 251 0.49 -4.15 -2.82
CA GLN A 251 1.87 -3.69 -2.54
C GLN A 251 2.00 -2.18 -2.24
N ALA A 252 1.15 -1.33 -2.80
CA ALA A 252 1.21 0.11 -2.59
C ALA A 252 0.93 0.47 -1.13
N SER A 253 1.65 1.45 -0.61
CA SER A 253 1.58 1.91 0.80
C SER A 253 0.77 3.19 1.00
N ASP A 254 0.42 3.88 -0.08
CA ASP A 254 -0.03 5.29 -0.05
C ASP A 254 -0.84 5.70 -1.29
N LEU A 255 -1.75 4.84 -1.76
CA LEU A 255 -2.63 5.19 -2.89
C LEU A 255 -3.46 6.44 -2.57
N GLY A 256 -3.29 7.50 -3.36
CA GLY A 256 -4.04 8.73 -3.21
C GLY A 256 -5.52 8.60 -3.59
N ALA A 257 -6.33 9.58 -3.20
CA ALA A 257 -7.77 9.58 -3.46
C ALA A 257 -8.12 9.51 -4.96
N THR A 258 -7.26 10.00 -5.86
CA THR A 258 -7.44 9.93 -7.32
C THR A 258 -7.23 8.53 -7.87
N GLU A 259 -6.25 7.80 -7.33
CA GLU A 259 -5.89 6.44 -7.68
C GLU A 259 -6.96 5.48 -7.16
N LEU A 260 -7.33 5.61 -5.89
CA LEU A 260 -8.40 4.86 -5.25
C LEU A 260 -9.75 5.06 -5.96
N LEU A 261 -10.09 6.29 -6.35
CA LEU A 261 -11.31 6.58 -7.11
C LEU A 261 -11.32 5.88 -8.48
N SER A 262 -10.18 5.89 -9.17
CA SER A 262 -10.05 5.25 -10.49
C SER A 262 -10.20 3.73 -10.39
N ILE A 263 -9.57 3.12 -9.38
CA ILE A 263 -9.67 1.68 -9.06
C ILE A 263 -11.12 1.30 -8.69
N LEU A 264 -11.74 2.04 -7.76
CA LEU A 264 -13.12 1.81 -7.33
C LEU A 264 -14.09 1.85 -8.52
N LYS A 265 -14.03 2.89 -9.34
CA LYS A 265 -14.91 3.03 -10.52
C LYS A 265 -14.75 1.87 -11.50
N TYR A 266 -13.51 1.47 -11.75
CA TYR A 266 -13.19 0.35 -12.65
C TYR A 266 -13.72 -1.00 -12.14
N PHE A 267 -13.65 -1.29 -10.83
CA PHE A 267 -14.16 -2.54 -10.26
C PHE A 267 -15.68 -2.54 -9.97
N LEU A 268 -16.28 -1.38 -9.68
CA LEU A 268 -17.71 -1.25 -9.39
C LEU A 268 -18.59 -1.21 -10.63
N CYS A 269 -18.07 -0.66 -11.74
CA CYS A 269 -18.77 -0.58 -13.03
C CYS A 269 -17.85 -0.95 -14.21
N PRO A 270 -17.30 -2.18 -14.25
CA PRO A 270 -16.42 -2.62 -15.32
C PRO A 270 -17.14 -2.70 -16.67
N SER A 271 -16.43 -2.40 -17.76
CA SER A 271 -16.89 -2.68 -19.11
C SER A 271 -16.99 -4.20 -19.36
N LYS A 272 -17.73 -4.62 -20.40
CA LYS A 272 -17.81 -6.04 -20.77
C LYS A 272 -16.44 -6.65 -21.10
N GLU A 273 -15.55 -5.85 -21.69
CA GLU A 273 -14.17 -6.23 -22.03
C GLU A 273 -13.29 -6.33 -20.77
N ALA A 274 -13.48 -5.39 -19.82
CA ALA A 274 -12.78 -5.44 -18.54
C ALA A 274 -13.16 -6.70 -17.74
N ILE A 275 -14.44 -7.10 -17.75
CA ILE A 275 -14.90 -8.35 -17.12
C ILE A 275 -14.19 -9.58 -17.70
N SER A 276 -13.95 -9.64 -19.01
CA SER A 276 -13.16 -10.74 -19.60
C SER A 276 -11.69 -10.72 -19.18
N ASN A 277 -11.08 -9.54 -19.02
CA ASN A 277 -9.70 -9.41 -18.56
C ASN A 277 -9.53 -9.68 -17.05
N MET A 278 -10.62 -9.59 -16.28
CA MET A 278 -10.64 -9.96 -14.86
C MET A 278 -10.61 -11.49 -14.63
N VAL A 279 -10.84 -12.32 -15.65
CA VAL A 279 -10.96 -13.80 -15.51
C VAL A 279 -9.75 -14.41 -14.79
N ASN A 280 -8.53 -13.93 -15.07
CA ASN A 280 -7.30 -14.35 -14.41
C ASN A 280 -7.38 -14.23 -12.87
N VAL A 281 -8.08 -13.21 -12.35
CA VAL A 281 -8.28 -13.05 -10.89
C VAL A 281 -9.19 -14.15 -10.36
N ARG A 282 -10.27 -14.51 -11.07
CA ARG A 282 -11.10 -15.65 -10.67
C ARG A 282 -10.31 -16.96 -10.75
N GLU A 283 -9.50 -17.17 -11.77
CA GLU A 283 -8.63 -18.35 -11.89
C GLU A 283 -7.59 -18.44 -10.75
N GLU A 284 -7.07 -17.30 -10.24
CA GLU A 284 -6.25 -17.23 -9.01
C GLU A 284 -7.04 -17.76 -7.80
N TRP A 285 -8.27 -17.27 -7.60
CA TRP A 285 -9.16 -17.66 -6.50
C TRP A 285 -9.63 -19.12 -6.60
N ASP A 286 -10.05 -19.58 -7.77
CA ASP A 286 -10.44 -20.98 -8.04
C ASP A 286 -9.27 -21.94 -7.80
N SER A 287 -8.08 -21.61 -8.30
CA SER A 287 -6.88 -22.43 -8.09
C SER A 287 -6.54 -22.56 -6.61
N GLU A 288 -6.58 -21.47 -5.85
CA GLU A 288 -6.22 -21.53 -4.44
C GLU A 288 -7.30 -22.21 -3.57
N ALA A 289 -8.57 -22.06 -3.92
CA ALA A 289 -9.67 -22.81 -3.30
C ALA A 289 -9.53 -24.32 -3.53
N MET A 290 -9.21 -24.75 -4.76
CA MET A 290 -8.94 -26.16 -5.08
C MET A 290 -7.72 -26.69 -4.32
N LEU A 291 -6.62 -25.93 -4.28
CA LEU A 291 -5.43 -26.27 -3.48
C LEU A 291 -5.72 -26.35 -1.97
N ALA A 292 -6.70 -25.60 -1.44
CA ALA A 292 -7.13 -25.73 -0.05
C ALA A 292 -7.89 -27.04 0.18
N ILE A 293 -8.81 -27.40 -0.72
CA ILE A 293 -9.57 -28.68 -0.67
C ILE A 293 -8.61 -29.87 -0.75
N GLU A 294 -7.66 -29.87 -1.68
CA GLU A 294 -6.63 -30.92 -1.80
C GLU A 294 -5.80 -31.08 -0.52
N LYS A 295 -5.49 -29.97 0.16
CA LYS A 295 -4.72 -30.01 1.42
C LYS A 295 -5.54 -30.60 2.58
N VAL A 296 -6.86 -30.46 2.58
CA VAL A 296 -7.74 -31.18 3.53
C VAL A 296 -7.65 -32.69 3.29
N SER A 297 -7.93 -33.14 2.06
CA SER A 297 -7.95 -34.56 1.68
C SER A 297 -6.62 -35.30 1.95
N ASN A 298 -5.50 -34.59 1.89
CA ASN A 298 -4.16 -35.17 2.12
C ASN A 298 -3.70 -35.14 3.59
N THR A 299 -4.45 -34.59 4.55
CA THR A 299 -3.96 -34.36 5.93
C THR A 299 -4.75 -35.05 7.06
N GLU A 300 -5.44 -36.16 6.76
CA GLU A 300 -6.34 -36.96 7.63
C GLU A 300 -5.96 -37.13 9.13
N LEU A 301 -4.70 -36.95 9.55
CA LEU A 301 -4.23 -37.22 10.92
C LEU A 301 -3.40 -36.09 11.59
N SER A 302 -3.55 -34.81 11.20
CA SER A 302 -2.72 -33.73 11.79
C SER A 302 -3.41 -32.39 12.05
N LYS A 303 -2.83 -31.58 12.94
CA LYS A 303 -3.23 -30.17 13.18
C LYS A 303 -3.19 -29.27 11.92
N LYS A 304 -2.59 -29.72 10.81
CA LYS A 304 -2.65 -29.03 9.51
C LYS A 304 -4.03 -29.19 8.84
N SER A 305 -4.73 -30.31 9.09
CA SER A 305 -6.07 -30.58 8.56
C SER A 305 -7.07 -29.50 8.98
N LYS A 306 -7.17 -29.20 10.28
CA LYS A 306 -8.07 -28.14 10.75
C LYS A 306 -7.78 -26.76 10.14
N VAL A 307 -6.50 -26.41 9.94
CA VAL A 307 -6.14 -25.14 9.29
C VAL A 307 -6.49 -25.15 7.79
N ALA A 308 -6.42 -26.31 7.13
CA ALA A 308 -6.83 -26.48 5.74
C ALA A 308 -8.37 -26.45 5.59
N GLU A 309 -9.10 -27.01 6.55
CA GLU A 309 -10.57 -27.00 6.63
C GLU A 309 -11.09 -25.58 6.90
N GLU A 310 -10.52 -24.88 7.88
CA GLU A 310 -10.79 -23.46 8.13
C GLU A 310 -10.48 -22.63 6.85
N ALA A 311 -9.35 -22.87 6.19
CA ALA A 311 -8.98 -22.17 4.96
C ALA A 311 -9.91 -22.45 3.76
N SER A 312 -10.32 -23.69 3.54
CA SER A 312 -11.19 -24.05 2.41
C SER A 312 -12.60 -23.48 2.58
N ILE A 313 -13.14 -23.48 3.81
CA ILE A 313 -14.41 -22.81 4.13
C ILE A 313 -14.28 -21.30 3.89
N LEU A 314 -13.21 -20.66 4.36
CA LEU A 314 -12.98 -19.22 4.20
C LEU A 314 -12.87 -18.81 2.72
N LEU A 315 -12.06 -19.53 1.93
CA LEU A 315 -11.93 -19.28 0.49
C LEU A 315 -13.25 -19.52 -0.26
N MET A 316 -14.02 -20.55 0.11
CA MET A 316 -15.35 -20.79 -0.46
C MET A 316 -16.33 -19.67 -0.10
N VAL A 317 -16.35 -19.21 1.15
CA VAL A 317 -17.21 -18.10 1.61
C VAL A 317 -16.94 -16.82 0.83
N ALA A 318 -15.66 -16.50 0.63
CA ALA A 318 -15.20 -15.36 -0.15
C ALA A 318 -15.42 -15.54 -1.66
N HIS A 319 -15.33 -16.75 -2.21
CA HIS A 319 -15.47 -16.96 -3.66
C HIS A 319 -16.94 -17.00 -4.12
N ASP A 320 -17.79 -17.72 -3.39
CA ASP A 320 -19.15 -18.03 -3.79
C ASP A 320 -20.10 -16.81 -3.76
N GLY A 321 -20.91 -16.65 -4.80
CA GLY A 321 -21.88 -15.54 -4.94
C GLY A 321 -21.26 -14.17 -5.29
N PHE A 322 -19.93 -14.07 -5.35
CA PHE A 322 -19.21 -12.88 -5.80
C PHE A 322 -18.84 -12.99 -7.28
N SER A 323 -19.05 -11.90 -8.02
CA SER A 323 -18.59 -11.74 -9.40
C SER A 323 -17.10 -11.43 -9.45
N THR A 324 -16.49 -11.57 -10.62
CA THR A 324 -15.04 -11.44 -10.79
C THR A 324 -14.51 -10.04 -10.42
N SER A 325 -15.29 -8.97 -10.66
CA SER A 325 -14.90 -7.62 -10.23
C SER A 325 -15.06 -7.40 -8.73
N GLU A 326 -16.00 -8.10 -8.09
CA GLU A 326 -16.14 -8.12 -6.64
C GLU A 326 -14.98 -8.86 -5.95
N LEU A 327 -14.44 -9.93 -6.55
CA LEU A 327 -13.18 -10.55 -6.09
C LEU A 327 -12.00 -9.57 -6.12
N CYS A 328 -11.98 -8.62 -7.07
CA CYS A 328 -10.97 -7.58 -7.11
C CYS A 328 -11.14 -6.55 -5.97
N LEU A 329 -12.38 -6.26 -5.55
CA LEU A 329 -12.67 -5.41 -4.39
C LEU A 329 -12.23 -6.03 -3.06
N HIS A 330 -12.08 -7.36 -2.97
CA HIS A 330 -11.59 -8.04 -1.77
C HIS A 330 -10.17 -7.58 -1.42
N TYR A 331 -9.30 -7.48 -2.42
CA TYR A 331 -7.95 -6.96 -2.25
C TYR A 331 -7.95 -5.51 -1.74
N LEU A 332 -8.88 -4.68 -2.22
CA LEU A 332 -8.97 -3.29 -1.80
C LEU A 332 -9.39 -3.20 -0.33
N LEU A 333 -10.46 -3.87 0.08
CA LEU A 333 -10.98 -3.74 1.45
C LEU A 333 -10.17 -4.49 2.50
N ALA A 334 -9.52 -5.60 2.15
CA ALA A 334 -8.59 -6.28 3.04
C ALA A 334 -7.18 -5.63 3.09
N SER A 335 -6.92 -4.59 2.29
CA SER A 335 -5.62 -3.92 2.27
C SER A 335 -5.45 -2.96 3.45
N ARG A 336 -4.51 -3.30 4.32
CA ARG A 336 -4.14 -2.51 5.51
C ARG A 336 -3.29 -1.26 5.20
N ASN A 337 -2.99 -1.05 3.91
CA ASN A 337 -2.15 0.04 3.42
C ASN A 337 -2.96 1.24 2.90
N ILE A 338 -4.29 1.16 2.91
CA ILE A 338 -5.15 2.23 2.41
C ILE A 338 -5.40 3.26 3.51
N ASP A 339 -5.08 4.52 3.23
CA ASP A 339 -5.44 5.63 4.10
C ASP A 339 -6.96 5.87 4.07
N GLU A 340 -7.57 5.89 5.26
CA GLU A 340 -9.02 5.99 5.44
C GLU A 340 -9.59 7.33 4.93
N VAL A 341 -8.82 8.42 5.03
CA VAL A 341 -9.23 9.76 4.57
C VAL A 341 -9.18 9.85 3.04
N MET A 342 -8.13 9.31 2.42
CA MET A 342 -8.03 9.20 0.95
C MET A 342 -9.12 8.30 0.38
N PHE A 343 -9.44 7.20 1.08
CA PHE A 343 -10.52 6.30 0.71
C PHE A 343 -11.90 6.95 0.83
N ALA A 344 -12.20 7.63 1.93
CA ALA A 344 -13.43 8.42 2.09
C ALA A 344 -13.56 9.50 0.99
N SER A 345 -12.47 10.21 0.67
CA SER A 345 -12.44 11.20 -0.42
C SER A 345 -12.61 10.60 -1.83
N ALA A 346 -12.34 9.31 -2.01
CA ALA A 346 -12.68 8.58 -3.23
C ALA A 346 -14.16 8.14 -3.21
N VAL A 347 -14.64 7.59 -2.09
CA VAL A 347 -16.02 7.11 -1.91
C VAL A 347 -17.07 8.23 -2.07
N SER A 348 -16.77 9.46 -1.63
CA SER A 348 -17.66 10.63 -1.82
C SER A 348 -17.77 11.13 -3.27
N LYS A 349 -16.96 10.60 -4.18
CA LYS A 349 -16.94 10.94 -5.62
C LYS A 349 -17.52 9.84 -6.52
N LEU A 350 -18.16 8.84 -5.93
CA LEU A 350 -18.90 7.79 -6.63
C LEU A 350 -20.27 8.31 -7.07
N ASN A 351 -20.71 7.92 -8.26
CA ASN A 351 -22.07 8.21 -8.73
C ASN A 351 -23.08 7.16 -8.23
N GLY A 352 -24.38 7.40 -8.44
CA GLY A 352 -25.45 6.52 -7.96
C GLY A 352 -25.36 5.07 -8.44
N ASN A 353 -24.82 4.79 -9.63
CA ASN A 353 -24.65 3.43 -10.13
C ASN A 353 -23.45 2.74 -9.47
N GLU A 354 -22.32 3.43 -9.36
CA GLU A 354 -21.11 2.94 -8.70
C GLU A 354 -21.38 2.64 -7.22
N MET A 355 -22.01 3.58 -6.51
CA MET A 355 -22.47 3.43 -5.14
C MET A 355 -23.48 2.28 -4.99
N SER A 356 -24.41 2.10 -5.95
CA SER A 356 -25.35 0.98 -5.94
C SER A 356 -24.66 -0.37 -6.09
N SER A 357 -23.66 -0.48 -6.97
CA SER A 357 -22.81 -1.65 -7.05
C SER A 357 -22.08 -1.91 -5.73
N PHE A 358 -21.58 -0.85 -5.08
CA PHE A 358 -20.77 -0.98 -3.86
C PHE A 358 -21.60 -1.44 -2.67
N ILE A 359 -22.74 -0.80 -2.42
CA ILE A 359 -23.69 -1.19 -1.35
C ILE A 359 -24.16 -2.64 -1.55
N ARG A 360 -24.42 -3.06 -2.79
CA ARG A 360 -24.81 -4.46 -3.08
C ARG A 360 -23.68 -5.45 -2.79
N TYR A 361 -22.43 -5.10 -3.09
CA TYR A 361 -21.27 -5.91 -2.74
C TYR A 361 -21.10 -6.04 -1.21
N LEU A 362 -21.22 -4.93 -0.47
CA LEU A 362 -21.15 -4.93 1.01
C LEU A 362 -22.33 -5.69 1.63
N SER A 363 -23.53 -5.58 1.04
CA SER A 363 -24.74 -6.35 1.39
C SER A 363 -24.51 -7.86 1.32
N LYS A 364 -23.75 -8.35 0.32
CA LYS A 364 -23.35 -9.76 0.24
C LYS A 364 -22.45 -10.16 1.41
N TRP A 365 -21.43 -9.35 1.71
CA TRP A 365 -20.53 -9.62 2.84
C TRP A 365 -21.25 -9.63 4.19
N MET A 366 -22.13 -8.67 4.45
CA MET A 366 -22.97 -8.68 5.66
C MET A 366 -23.76 -9.99 5.80
N LYS A 367 -24.44 -10.44 4.72
CA LYS A 367 -25.17 -11.73 4.69
C LYS A 367 -24.25 -12.94 4.87
N LYS A 368 -22.99 -12.88 4.41
CA LYS A 368 -22.00 -13.94 4.65
C LYS A 368 -21.59 -13.97 6.13
N TYR A 369 -21.38 -12.84 6.80
CA TYR A 369 -21.07 -12.81 8.24
C TYR A 369 -22.24 -13.25 9.14
N GLU A 370 -23.49 -13.04 8.72
CA GLU A 370 -24.67 -13.60 9.42
C GLU A 370 -24.61 -15.13 9.53
N MET A 371 -24.11 -15.80 8.49
CA MET A 371 -23.95 -17.26 8.44
C MET A 371 -22.58 -17.74 8.94
N PHE A 372 -21.53 -16.94 8.74
CA PHE A 372 -20.14 -17.26 9.02
C PHE A 372 -19.45 -16.09 9.75
N PRO A 373 -19.75 -15.82 11.04
CA PRO A 373 -19.17 -14.71 11.79
C PRO A 373 -17.63 -14.77 11.91
N GLN A 374 -17.05 -15.95 11.74
CA GLN A 374 -15.61 -16.21 11.73
C GLN A 374 -14.92 -15.90 10.39
N ALA A 375 -15.63 -15.39 9.39
CA ALA A 375 -15.05 -15.04 8.10
C ALA A 375 -14.07 -13.86 8.23
N GLY A 376 -12.90 -13.98 7.58
CA GLY A 376 -11.82 -13.00 7.62
C GLY A 376 -10.47 -13.63 7.25
N PRO A 377 -9.36 -12.88 7.38
CA PRO A 377 -8.03 -13.35 7.02
C PRO A 377 -7.56 -14.53 7.86
N CYS A 378 -6.91 -15.51 7.22
CA CYS A 378 -6.21 -16.61 7.89
C CYS A 378 -4.70 -16.63 7.56
N PRO A 379 -3.88 -15.80 8.23
CA PRO A 379 -2.41 -15.80 8.07
C PRO A 379 -1.74 -17.14 8.40
N LYS A 380 -2.40 -18.00 9.18
CA LYS A 380 -1.95 -19.37 9.47
C LYS A 380 -2.03 -20.28 8.23
N ALA A 381 -3.03 -20.09 7.37
CA ALA A 381 -3.15 -20.80 6.10
C ALA A 381 -2.09 -20.32 5.10
N ALA A 382 -1.90 -19.01 4.96
CA ALA A 382 -0.85 -18.43 4.12
C ALA A 382 0.55 -18.95 4.51
N SER A 383 0.90 -18.88 5.80
CA SER A 383 2.25 -19.28 6.27
C SER A 383 2.49 -20.80 6.31
N LYS A 384 1.49 -21.63 6.65
CA LYS A 384 1.69 -23.09 6.83
C LYS A 384 1.30 -23.94 5.63
N LEU A 385 0.41 -23.43 4.78
CA LEU A 385 -0.15 -24.14 3.63
C LEU A 385 0.17 -23.45 2.30
N GLY A 386 0.71 -22.23 2.32
CA GLY A 386 0.99 -21.45 1.10
C GLY A 386 -0.25 -20.90 0.42
N LEU A 387 -1.38 -20.80 1.14
CA LEU A 387 -2.65 -20.24 0.64
C LEU A 387 -2.68 -18.72 0.90
N LYS A 388 -2.13 -17.94 -0.03
CA LYS A 388 -1.90 -16.49 0.09
C LYS A 388 -3.19 -15.67 0.04
N LEU A 389 -4.20 -16.10 -0.72
CA LEU A 389 -5.50 -15.41 -0.82
C LEU A 389 -6.30 -15.46 0.48
N CYS A 390 -6.00 -16.42 1.37
CA CYS A 390 -6.50 -16.39 2.74
C CYS A 390 -6.13 -15.11 3.50
N ASN A 391 -5.14 -14.31 3.07
CA ASN A 391 -4.85 -13.00 3.68
C ASN A 391 -5.75 -11.86 3.17
N TRP A 392 -6.44 -12.07 2.06
CA TRP A 392 -7.18 -11.05 1.29
C TRP A 392 -8.70 -11.25 1.37
N ILE A 393 -9.17 -11.86 2.45
CA ILE A 393 -10.59 -12.03 2.78
C ILE A 393 -10.96 -10.89 3.73
N PRO A 394 -11.85 -9.95 3.37
CA PRO A 394 -12.20 -8.83 4.25
C PRO A 394 -12.67 -9.25 5.65
N GLU A 395 -12.32 -8.47 6.66
CA GLU A 395 -12.83 -8.58 8.02
C GLU A 395 -14.20 -7.89 8.14
N LEU A 396 -15.04 -8.31 9.09
CA LEU A 396 -16.31 -7.63 9.39
C LEU A 396 -16.10 -6.15 9.75
N GLU A 397 -14.95 -5.82 10.34
CA GLU A 397 -14.54 -4.44 10.61
C GLU A 397 -14.34 -3.63 9.31
N ASP A 398 -13.65 -4.17 8.30
CA ASP A 398 -13.42 -3.50 7.00
C ASP A 398 -14.75 -3.19 6.30
N ILE A 399 -15.65 -4.17 6.29
CA ILE A 399 -16.97 -4.07 5.66
C ILE A 399 -17.89 -3.10 6.41
N THR A 400 -17.89 -3.10 7.75
CA THR A 400 -18.74 -2.20 8.54
C THR A 400 -18.22 -0.76 8.53
N LYS A 401 -16.90 -0.54 8.57
CA LYS A 401 -16.30 0.79 8.35
C LYS A 401 -16.65 1.34 6.98
N CYS A 402 -16.47 0.54 5.92
CA CYS A 402 -16.79 0.96 4.56
C CYS A 402 -18.28 1.29 4.38
N LEU A 403 -19.19 0.52 4.99
CA LEU A 403 -20.62 0.86 5.04
C LEU A 403 -20.88 2.21 5.73
N GLY A 404 -20.23 2.46 6.88
CA GLY A 404 -20.30 3.75 7.57
C GLY A 404 -19.85 4.91 6.68
N LEU A 405 -18.65 4.81 6.11
CA LEU A 405 -18.09 5.83 5.19
C LEU A 405 -19.00 6.11 3.99
N ILE A 406 -19.60 5.09 3.36
CA ILE A 406 -20.55 5.30 2.26
C ILE A 406 -21.80 6.04 2.74
N ILE A 407 -22.37 5.64 3.88
CA ILE A 407 -23.56 6.27 4.45
C ILE A 407 -23.28 7.74 4.79
N ASP A 408 -22.20 8.03 5.49
CA ASP A 408 -21.86 9.37 5.96
C ASP A 408 -21.55 10.32 4.79
N GLU A 409 -20.72 9.89 3.83
CA GLU A 409 -20.33 10.72 2.68
C GLU A 409 -21.44 10.88 1.63
N ASN A 410 -22.32 9.88 1.46
CA ASN A 410 -23.30 9.86 0.36
C ASN A 410 -24.77 9.89 0.79
N PHE A 411 -25.10 10.13 2.07
CA PHE A 411 -26.47 10.10 2.60
C PHE A 411 -27.49 10.81 1.70
N SER A 412 -27.20 12.06 1.31
CA SER A 412 -28.08 12.88 0.47
C SER A 412 -28.37 12.25 -0.89
N THR A 413 -27.37 11.61 -1.49
CA THR A 413 -27.49 10.89 -2.76
C THR A 413 -28.30 9.60 -2.58
N MET A 414 -28.06 8.87 -1.49
CA MET A 414 -28.77 7.61 -1.17
C MET A 414 -30.27 7.81 -0.93
N VAL A 415 -30.67 8.91 -0.29
CA VAL A 415 -32.09 9.26 -0.08
C VAL A 415 -32.85 9.38 -1.41
N LEU A 416 -32.20 9.82 -2.48
CA LEU A 416 -32.80 9.99 -3.82
C LEU A 416 -32.91 8.68 -4.62
N HIS A 417 -32.17 7.63 -4.24
CA HIS A 417 -32.11 6.36 -4.96
C HIS A 417 -32.91 5.26 -4.24
N SER A 418 -34.22 5.18 -4.52
CA SER A 418 -35.15 4.23 -3.88
C SER A 418 -34.77 2.75 -4.05
N ASN A 419 -34.02 2.40 -5.10
CA ASN A 419 -33.47 1.06 -5.30
C ASN A 419 -32.46 0.66 -4.22
N LEU A 420 -31.81 1.62 -3.55
CA LEU A 420 -30.89 1.35 -2.45
C LEU A 420 -31.62 1.09 -1.13
N HIS A 421 -32.85 1.59 -0.98
CA HIS A 421 -33.54 1.59 0.32
C HIS A 421 -33.85 0.17 0.80
N GLU A 422 -34.22 -0.76 -0.09
CA GLU A 422 -34.45 -2.16 0.29
C GLU A 422 -33.15 -2.94 0.55
N GLU A 423 -32.03 -2.63 -0.15
CA GLU A 423 -30.72 -3.21 0.18
C GLU A 423 -30.21 -2.71 1.54
N LEU A 424 -30.31 -1.40 1.81
CA LEU A 424 -29.94 -0.80 3.10
C LEU A 424 -30.79 -1.36 4.25
N LYS A 425 -32.08 -1.59 4.02
CA LYS A 425 -32.99 -2.24 4.98
C LYS A 425 -32.67 -3.72 5.17
N SER A 426 -32.14 -4.40 4.15
CA SER A 426 -31.58 -5.75 4.30
C SER A 426 -30.30 -5.71 5.14
N ILE A 427 -29.39 -4.76 4.90
CA ILE A 427 -28.16 -4.58 5.67
C ILE A 427 -28.49 -4.26 7.14
N ALA A 428 -29.44 -3.36 7.39
CA ALA A 428 -29.84 -2.94 8.74
C ALA A 428 -30.31 -4.13 9.60
N ARG A 429 -31.15 -5.02 9.04
CA ARG A 429 -31.60 -6.24 9.75
C ARG A 429 -30.44 -7.14 10.17
N VAL A 430 -29.47 -7.33 9.29
CA VAL A 430 -28.27 -8.14 9.58
C VAL A 430 -27.39 -7.44 10.61
N ALA A 431 -27.19 -6.13 10.48
CA ALA A 431 -26.42 -5.32 11.43
C ALA A 431 -27.06 -5.33 12.83
N ASP A 432 -28.39 -5.22 12.94
CA ASP A 432 -29.12 -5.31 14.21
C ASP A 432 -28.95 -6.68 14.87
N GLY A 433 -28.97 -7.77 14.07
CA GLY A 433 -28.70 -9.14 14.53
C GLY A 433 -27.28 -9.29 15.06
N LEU A 434 -26.27 -8.95 14.25
CA LEU A 434 -24.85 -9.00 14.62
C LEU A 434 -24.53 -8.12 15.84
N ALA A 435 -25.12 -6.92 15.94
CA ALA A 435 -24.95 -6.03 17.08
C ALA A 435 -25.62 -6.56 18.36
N SER A 436 -26.71 -7.31 18.24
CA SER A 436 -27.37 -7.95 19.38
C SER A 436 -26.55 -9.14 19.89
N GLU A 437 -26.04 -9.97 18.98
CA GLU A 437 -25.14 -11.09 19.31
C GLU A 437 -23.82 -10.59 19.91
N SER A 438 -23.23 -9.53 19.36
CA SER A 438 -22.03 -8.88 19.90
C SER A 438 -22.23 -8.41 21.35
N LYS A 439 -23.36 -7.77 21.67
CA LYS A 439 -23.69 -7.36 23.05
C LYS A 439 -23.80 -8.56 24.00
N LEU A 440 -24.41 -9.67 23.55
CA LEU A 440 -24.50 -10.91 24.33
C LEU A 440 -23.11 -11.52 24.57
N CYS A 441 -22.28 -11.63 23.53
CA CYS A 441 -20.89 -12.08 23.62
C CYS A 441 -20.05 -11.25 24.58
N CYS A 442 -20.14 -9.90 24.51
CA CYS A 442 -19.45 -9.01 25.45
C CYS A 442 -19.92 -9.22 26.90
N PHE A 443 -21.22 -9.40 27.14
CA PHE A 443 -21.75 -9.70 28.47
C PHE A 443 -21.19 -11.03 29.02
N VAL A 444 -21.18 -12.09 28.21
CA VAL A 444 -20.63 -13.40 28.57
C VAL A 444 -19.13 -13.33 28.83
N ALA A 445 -18.37 -12.58 28.02
CA ALA A 445 -16.94 -12.36 28.23
C ALA A 445 -16.66 -11.67 29.57
N ASN A 446 -17.35 -10.57 29.87
CA ASN A 446 -17.20 -9.83 31.13
C ASN A 446 -17.58 -10.68 32.35
N ALA A 447 -18.62 -11.51 32.24
CA ALA A 447 -19.00 -12.46 33.29
C ALA A 447 -17.92 -13.54 33.49
N LEU A 448 -17.36 -14.09 32.41
CA LEU A 448 -16.27 -15.07 32.47
C LEU A 448 -14.99 -14.49 33.09
N GLU A 449 -14.64 -13.24 32.80
CA GLU A 449 -13.52 -12.55 33.44
C GLU A 449 -13.77 -12.32 34.93
N SER A 450 -14.98 -11.89 35.31
CA SER A 450 -15.38 -11.73 36.70
C SER A 450 -15.27 -13.04 37.49
N LEU A 451 -15.70 -14.17 36.90
CA LEU A 451 -15.55 -15.50 37.48
C LEU A 451 -14.08 -15.94 37.61
N LYS A 452 -13.23 -15.66 36.62
CA LYS A 452 -11.78 -15.95 36.68
C LYS A 452 -11.07 -15.15 37.77
N VAL A 453 -11.50 -13.91 38.02
CA VAL A 453 -10.98 -13.09 39.14
C VAL A 453 -11.46 -13.68 40.46
N ALA A 454 -12.76 -14.00 40.58
CA ALA A 454 -13.32 -14.61 41.78
C ALA A 454 -12.70 -15.97 42.13
N SER A 455 -12.25 -16.76 41.14
CA SER A 455 -11.60 -18.06 41.36
C SER A 455 -10.10 -17.98 41.69
N ARG A 456 -9.53 -16.78 41.76
CA ARG A 456 -8.10 -16.55 42.10
C ARG A 456 -7.91 -15.95 43.50
N ASN A 457 -9.00 -15.60 44.17
CA ASN A 457 -9.07 -15.15 45.56
C ASN A 457 -9.64 -16.27 46.45
#